data_AF-A0A8H8JNB5-F1
#
_entry.id   AF-A0A8H8JNB5-F1
#
_cell.length_a   1.000
_cell.length_b   1.000
_cell.length_c   1.000
_cell.angle_alpha   90.00
_cell.angle_beta   90.00
_cell.angle_gamma   90.00
#
_symmetry.space_group_name_H-M   'P 1'
#
loop_
_entity.id
_entity.type
_entity.pdbx_description
1 polymer ?
#
loop_
_entity_poly.entity_id
_entity_poly.type
_entity_poly.pdbx_seq_one_letter_code
_entity_poly.pdbx_strand_id
1 'polypeptide(L)'
;MSTSETEWIRITSEDEFSFLVDKKVVECSGTLRSMLDDTFGFAEAKSKTCHLQYRAAVVEKVVEYLNFHYLYKDAKPAEIPDFKTRIPPELALEL
;
A
#
# COMPACT_ATOMS: atom_id res chain seq x y z
N MET A 1 -23.07 7.19 16.72
CA MET A 1 -22.43 6.32 15.71
C MET A 1 -21.10 6.97 15.36
N SER A 2 -20.00 6.47 15.88
CA SER A 2 -18.67 6.99 15.56
C SER A 2 -18.35 6.60 14.12
N THR A 3 -18.54 7.53 13.19
CA THR A 3 -17.94 7.47 11.85
C THR A 3 -16.44 7.36 12.06
N SER A 4 -15.87 6.18 11.87
CA SER A 4 -14.42 6.03 11.88
C SER A 4 -13.91 6.79 10.66
N GLU A 5 -13.40 8.00 10.86
CA GLU A 5 -12.86 8.80 9.76
C GLU A 5 -11.76 8.00 9.05
N THR A 6 -11.88 7.86 7.74
CA THR A 6 -10.83 7.24 6.91
C THR A 6 -9.62 8.16 6.92
N GLU A 7 -8.53 7.69 7.52
CA GLU A 7 -7.25 8.38 7.46
C GLU A 7 -6.53 8.00 6.17
N TRP A 8 -6.19 8.99 5.36
CA TRP A 8 -5.54 8.77 4.07
C TRP A 8 -4.02 8.92 4.18
N ILE A 9 -3.30 7.98 3.57
CA ILE A 9 -1.85 8.03 3.35
C ILE A 9 -1.60 8.23 1.86
N ARG A 10 -0.65 9.10 1.53
CA ARG A 10 -0.18 9.31 0.16
C ARG A 10 1.05 8.43 -0.09
N ILE A 11 1.01 7.62 -1.14
CA ILE A 11 2.17 6.90 -1.66
C ILE A 11 2.58 7.56 -2.97
N THR A 12 3.84 7.96 -3.10
CA THR A 12 4.37 8.57 -4.33
C THR A 12 5.35 7.64 -5.03
N SER A 13 5.35 7.66 -6.37
CA SER A 13 6.29 6.94 -7.22
C SER A 13 7.48 7.82 -7.65
N GLU A 14 8.49 7.21 -8.26
CA GLU A 14 9.67 7.90 -8.81
C GLU A 14 9.31 8.86 -9.97
N ASP A 15 8.30 8.49 -10.76
CA ASP A 15 7.74 9.28 -11.87
C ASP A 15 6.60 10.22 -11.43
N GLU A 16 6.59 10.61 -10.15
CA GLU A 16 5.76 11.67 -9.55
C GLU A 16 4.24 11.40 -9.54
N PHE A 17 3.80 10.16 -9.74
CA PHE A 17 2.41 9.78 -9.50
C PHE A 17 2.13 9.65 -8.00
N SER A 18 0.88 9.91 -7.61
CA SER A 18 0.41 9.84 -6.22
C SER A 18 -0.80 8.93 -6.10
N PHE A 19 -0.76 8.03 -5.12
CA PHE A 19 -1.84 7.11 -4.78
C PHE A 19 -2.32 7.41 -3.36
N LEU A 20 -3.63 7.59 -3.17
CA LEU A 20 -4.23 7.75 -1.86
C LEU A 20 -4.81 6.42 -1.39
N VAL A 21 -4.36 5.97 -0.23
CA VAL A 21 -4.71 4.66 0.33
C VAL A 21 -5.16 4.83 1.79
N ASP A 22 -6.17 4.07 2.21
CA ASP A 22 -6.59 4.04 3.61
C ASP A 22 -5.42 3.57 4.47
N LYS A 23 -5.12 4.30 5.55
CA LYS A 23 -4.07 3.95 6.50
C LYS A 23 -4.16 2.51 6.97
N LYS A 24 -5.37 1.98 7.22
CA LYS A 24 -5.57 0.60 7.67
C LYS A 24 -5.06 -0.43 6.66
N VAL A 25 -5.13 -0.10 5.37
CA VAL A 25 -4.63 -0.93 4.27
C VAL A 25 -3.10 -0.82 4.22
N VAL A 26 -2.54 0.38 4.37
CA VAL A 26 -1.08 0.60 4.36
C VAL A 26 -0.40 -0.08 5.55
N GLU A 27 -1.00 -0.01 6.74
CA GLU A 27 -0.47 -0.59 7.98
C GLU A 27 -0.41 -2.13 7.99
N CYS A 28 -1.06 -2.79 7.03
CA CYS A 28 -0.87 -4.23 6.82
C CYS A 28 0.54 -4.57 6.36
N SER A 29 1.23 -3.66 5.67
CA SER A 29 2.65 -3.82 5.35
C SER A 29 3.51 -3.43 6.54
N GLY A 30 4.31 -4.38 7.05
CA GLY A 30 5.24 -4.12 8.13
C GLY A 30 6.22 -2.99 7.81
N THR A 31 6.76 -2.97 6.59
CA THR A 31 7.69 -1.94 6.12
C THR A 31 7.04 -0.57 6.05
N LEU A 32 5.87 -0.46 5.39
CA LEU A 32 5.20 0.83 5.24
C LEU A 32 4.70 1.36 6.58
N ARG A 33 4.24 0.46 7.47
CA ARG A 33 3.89 0.82 8.85
C ARG A 33 5.09 1.41 9.58
N SER A 34 6.27 0.79 9.48
CA SER A 34 7.49 1.32 10.10
C SER A 34 7.95 2.65 9.52
N MET A 35 7.75 2.90 8.23
CA MET A 35 8.05 4.19 7.59
C MET A 35 7.12 5.32 8.05
N LEU A 36 5.89 4.97 8.45
CA LEU A 36 4.87 5.89 8.95
C LEU A 36 4.87 6.01 10.49
N ASP A 37 5.73 5.25 11.17
CA ASP A 37 5.82 5.26 12.62
C ASP A 37 6.58 6.51 13.11
N ASP A 38 5.84 7.39 13.79
CA ASP A 38 6.33 8.68 14.30
C ASP A 38 7.29 8.51 15.50
N THR A 39 7.47 7.27 16.01
CA THR A 39 8.31 6.96 17.17
C THR A 39 9.80 7.28 16.96
N PHE A 40 10.26 7.28 15.70
CA PHE A 40 11.67 7.57 15.36
C PHE A 40 11.92 8.95 14.72
N GLY A 41 10.90 9.81 14.62
CA GLY A 41 11.07 11.20 14.17
C GLY A 41 11.41 11.38 12.68
N PHE A 42 11.01 10.44 11.81
CA PHE A 42 11.12 10.62 10.36
C PHE A 42 10.09 11.66 9.86
N ALA A 43 10.50 12.56 8.96
CA ALA A 43 9.65 13.63 8.43
C ALA A 43 8.41 13.11 7.67
N GLU A 44 8.43 11.85 7.25
CA GLU A 44 7.38 11.13 6.53
C GLU A 44 6.14 10.87 7.41
N ALA A 45 6.32 10.58 8.71
CA ALA A 45 5.23 10.33 9.65
C ALA A 45 4.35 11.58 9.87
N LYS A 46 4.95 12.77 9.93
CA LYS A 46 4.22 14.06 10.00
C LYS A 46 3.50 14.43 8.71
N SER A 47 4.01 13.99 7.56
CA SER A 47 3.46 14.36 6.24
C SER A 47 2.45 13.35 5.69
N LYS A 48 2.21 12.23 6.40
CA LYS A 48 1.34 11.11 5.96
C LYS A 48 1.66 10.67 4.53
N THR A 49 2.93 10.73 4.17
CA THR A 49 3.41 10.49 2.81
C THR A 49 4.58 9.52 2.83
N CYS A 50 4.52 8.51 1.97
CA CYS A 50 5.58 7.53 1.77
C CYS A 50 6.05 7.62 0.31
N HIS A 51 7.35 7.71 0.08
CA HIS A 51 7.92 7.74 -1.26
C HIS A 51 8.53 6.38 -1.60
N LEU A 52 8.12 5.80 -2.74
CA LEU A 52 8.64 4.55 -3.27
C LEU A 52 9.47 4.83 -4.52
N GLN A 53 10.71 4.33 -4.53
CA GLN A 53 11.66 4.48 -5.64
C GLN A 53 11.38 3.48 -6.78
N TYR A 54 10.14 3.47 -7.26
CA TYR A 54 9.69 2.63 -8.36
C TYR A 54 8.77 3.44 -9.27
N ARG A 55 8.67 3.04 -10.54
CA ARG A 55 7.74 3.64 -11.50
C ARG A 55 6.28 3.43 -11.08
N ALA A 56 5.39 4.31 -11.51
CA ALA A 56 3.97 4.30 -11.12
C ALA A 56 3.28 2.96 -11.39
N ALA A 57 3.61 2.28 -12.49
CA ALA A 57 3.03 0.98 -12.83
C ALA A 57 3.33 -0.10 -11.77
N VAL A 58 4.52 -0.07 -11.16
CA VAL A 58 4.90 -0.99 -10.09
C VAL A 58 4.20 -0.58 -8.79
N VAL A 59 4.22 0.71 -8.47
CA VAL A 59 3.55 1.25 -7.26
C VAL A 59 2.05 0.98 -7.29
N GLU A 60 1.40 1.08 -8.45
CA GLU A 60 0.00 0.74 -8.64
C GLU A 60 -0.28 -0.72 -8.25
N LYS A 61 0.57 -1.66 -8.67
CA LYS A 61 0.43 -3.08 -8.29
C LYS A 61 0.70 -3.32 -6.83
N VAL A 62 1.64 -2.59 -6.21
CA VAL A 62 1.85 -2.62 -4.76
C VAL A 62 0.59 -2.16 -4.04
N VAL A 63 -0.01 -1.04 -4.46
CA VAL A 63 -1.27 -0.52 -3.88
C VAL A 63 -2.44 -1.49 -4.08
N GLU A 64 -2.56 -2.11 -5.26
CA GLU A 64 -3.56 -3.14 -5.52
C GLU A 64 -3.36 -4.35 -4.59
N TYR A 65 -2.12 -4.80 -4.40
CA TYR A 65 -1.80 -5.90 -3.51
C TYR A 65 -2.10 -5.58 -2.05
N LEU A 66 -1.80 -4.36 -1.57
CA LEU A 66 -2.13 -3.94 -0.20
C LEU A 66 -3.64 -4.02 0.04
N ASN A 67 -4.45 -3.51 -0.89
CA ASN A 67 -5.91 -3.60 -0.81
C ASN A 67 -6.41 -5.04 -0.84
N PHE A 68 -5.86 -5.86 -1.75
CA PHE A 68 -6.16 -7.28 -1.83
C PHE A 68 -5.85 -7.99 -0.52
N HIS A 69 -4.65 -7.79 0.02
CA HIS A 69 -4.23 -8.39 1.28
C HIS A 69 -5.14 -7.95 2.43
N TYR A 70 -5.46 -6.66 2.53
CA TYR A 70 -6.39 -6.15 3.55
C TYR A 70 -7.79 -6.77 3.44
N LEU A 71 -8.31 -6.93 2.22
CA LEU A 71 -9.63 -7.51 1.96
C LEU A 71 -9.71 -9.00 2.34
N TYR A 72 -8.63 -9.75 2.09
CA TYR A 72 -8.60 -11.21 2.25
C TYR A 72 -7.84 -11.70 3.48
N LYS A 73 -7.31 -10.81 4.33
CA LYS A 73 -6.51 -11.18 5.51
C LYS A 73 -7.20 -12.16 6.48
N ASP A 74 -8.54 -12.13 6.55
CA ASP A 74 -9.37 -12.97 7.41
C ASP A 74 -10.18 -14.03 6.63
N ALA A 75 -9.98 -14.12 5.30
CA ALA A 75 -10.70 -15.06 4.45
C ALA A 75 -10.11 -16.47 4.52
N LYS A 76 -10.92 -17.50 4.21
CA LYS A 76 -10.41 -18.87 4.12
C LYS A 76 -9.58 -19.01 2.84
N PRO A 77 -8.55 -19.88 2.80
CA PRO A 77 -7.71 -20.06 1.60
C PRO A 77 -8.48 -20.35 0.31
N ALA A 78 -9.62 -21.05 0.38
CA ALA A 78 -10.45 -21.36 -0.77
C ALA A 78 -11.20 -20.14 -1.37
N GLU A 79 -11.30 -19.04 -0.62
CA GLU A 79 -12.00 -17.81 -1.00
C GLU A 79 -11.03 -16.74 -1.55
N ILE A 80 -9.71 -16.97 -1.44
CA ILE A 80 -8.66 -16.04 -1.85
C ILE A 80 -8.37 -16.24 -3.35
N PRO A 81 -8.65 -15.25 -4.22
CA PRO A 81 -8.32 -15.32 -5.63
C PRO A 81 -6.79 -15.38 -5.86
N ASP A 82 -6.35 -15.97 -6.97
CA ASP A 82 -4.94 -15.91 -7.34
C ASP A 82 -4.56 -14.50 -7.83
N PHE A 83 -3.92 -13.72 -6.97
CA PHE A 83 -3.46 -12.37 -7.29
C PHE A 83 -2.46 -12.33 -8.45
N LYS A 84 -1.69 -13.41 -8.69
CA LYS A 84 -0.68 -13.43 -9.77
C LYS A 84 -1.30 -13.24 -11.15
N THR A 85 -2.56 -13.61 -11.33
CA THR A 85 -3.31 -13.39 -12.58
C THR A 85 -3.55 -11.90 -12.90
N ARG A 86 -3.32 -11.01 -11.93
CA ARG A 86 -3.46 -9.54 -12.05
C ARG A 86 -2.14 -8.82 -12.28
N ILE A 87 -1.02 -9.56 -12.26
CA ILE A 87 0.32 -9.04 -12.50
C ILE A 87 0.62 -9.14 -14.00
N PRO A 88 0.76 -8.00 -14.70
CA PRO A 88 1.20 -8.00 -16.09
C PRO A 88 2.61 -8.60 -16.21
N PRO A 89 2.89 -9.47 -17.22
CA PRO A 89 4.20 -10.09 -17.38
C PRO A 89 5.37 -9.09 -17.44
N GLU A 90 5.13 -7.91 -18.01
CA GLU A 90 6.11 -6.83 -18.12
C GLU A 90 6.53 -6.22 -16.77
N LEU A 91 5.73 -6.40 -15.70
CA LEU A 91 6.04 -5.90 -14.36
C LEU A 91 6.65 -6.98 -13.45
N ALA A 92 6.69 -8.25 -13.90
CA ALA A 92 7.03 -9.38 -13.04
C ALA A 92 8.47 -9.37 -12.51
N LEU A 93 9.41 -8.69 -13.19
CA LEU A 93 10.81 -8.58 -12.75
C LEU A 93 11.07 -7.41 -11.78
N GLU A 94 10.14 -6.46 -11.70
CA GLU A 94 10.24 -5.28 -10.83
C GLU A 94 9.52 -5.47 -9.48
N LEU A 95 8.70 -6.53 -9.35
CA LEU A 95 7.87 -6.86 -8.18
C LEU A 95 8.53 -7.85 -7.21
#